data_AF-A0A7W7U879-F1
#
_entry.id   AF-A0A7W7U879-F1
#
_cell.length_a   1.000
_cell.length_b   1.000
_cell.length_c   1.000
_cell.angle_alpha   90.00
_cell.angle_beta   90.00
_cell.angle_gamma   90.00
#
_symmetry.space_group_name_H-M   'P 1'
#
loop_
_entity.id
_entity.type
_entity.pdbx_description
1 polymer ?
#
loop_
_entity_poly.entity_id
_entity_poly.type
_entity_poly.pdbx_seq_one_letter_code
_entity_poly.pdbx_strand_id
1 'polypeptide(L)'
;MAELRRHAARELVEETGVRVAVEELRLWALTRGNRFGSLGFHFLCPPQPGAQVRLLHADLSVVQARSGSGPELDEIAFVPSQAAAGRLGLTADYLPQVLDRYFTA
;
A
#
# COMPACT_ATOMS: atom_id res chain seq x y z
N MET A 1 -1.50 -15.26 -10.75
CA MET A 1 -1.91 -14.87 -9.38
C MET A 1 -0.83 -15.10 -8.33
N ALA A 2 -0.18 -16.27 -8.27
CA ALA A 2 0.88 -16.52 -7.27
C ALA A 2 2.06 -15.54 -7.36
N GLU A 3 2.55 -15.25 -8.57
CA GLU A 3 3.65 -14.30 -8.76
C GLU A 3 3.28 -12.86 -8.38
N LEU A 4 2.07 -12.40 -8.71
CA LEU A 4 1.58 -11.08 -8.26
C LEU A 4 1.50 -10.98 -6.74
N ARG A 5 1.10 -12.06 -6.06
CA ARG A 5 1.04 -12.10 -4.60
C ARG A 5 2.43 -12.08 -3.97
N ARG A 6 3.38 -12.83 -4.53
CA ARG A 6 4.79 -12.79 -4.12
C ARG A 6 5.39 -11.40 -4.31
N HIS A 7 5.10 -10.77 -5.45
CA HIS A 7 5.50 -9.40 -5.72
C HIS A 7 4.94 -8.46 -4.66
N ALA A 8 3.63 -8.50 -4.39
CA ALA A 8 3.00 -7.68 -3.36
C ALA A 8 3.60 -7.89 -1.96
N ALA A 9 3.95 -9.13 -1.59
CA ALA A 9 4.61 -9.41 -0.32
C ALA A 9 6.03 -8.82 -0.26
N ARG A 10 6.76 -8.85 -1.39
CA ARG A 10 8.09 -8.25 -1.49
C ARG A 10 8.01 -6.73 -1.34
N GLU A 11 7.14 -6.06 -2.11
CA GLU A 11 6.94 -4.61 -2.03
C GLU A 11 6.51 -4.17 -0.62
N LEU A 12 5.61 -4.92 0.04
CA LEU A 12 5.21 -4.61 1.42
C LEU A 12 6.40 -4.58 2.38
N VAL A 13 7.36 -5.50 2.23
CA VAL A 13 8.59 -5.52 3.03
C VAL A 13 9.53 -4.39 2.62
N GLU A 14 9.71 -4.19 1.31
CA GLU A 14 10.64 -3.21 0.74
C GLU A 14 10.26 -1.77 1.05
N GLU A 15 8.97 -1.46 1.15
CA GLU A 15 8.48 -0.10 1.39
C GLU A 15 8.06 0.16 2.85
N THR A 16 7.54 -0.84 3.56
CA THR A 16 6.99 -0.62 4.92
C THR A 16 7.72 -1.39 6.02
N GLY A 17 8.57 -2.35 5.66
CA GLY A 17 9.20 -3.27 6.59
C GLY A 17 8.27 -4.34 7.18
N VAL A 18 6.97 -4.31 6.87
CA VAL A 18 5.98 -5.29 7.34
C VAL A 18 6.21 -6.64 6.67
N ARG A 19 6.38 -7.69 7.48
CA ARG A 19 6.52 -9.08 7.02
C ARG A 19 5.26 -9.86 7.33
N VAL A 20 4.67 -10.45 6.30
CA VAL A 20 3.53 -11.38 6.40
C VAL A 20 3.80 -12.57 5.49
N ALA A 21 3.23 -13.73 5.80
CA ALA A 21 3.37 -14.87 4.89
C ALA A 21 2.65 -14.55 3.57
N VAL A 22 3.20 -15.00 2.44
CA VAL A 22 2.61 -14.75 1.12
C VAL A 22 1.18 -15.28 1.08
N GLU A 23 0.91 -16.39 1.77
CA GLU A 23 -0.39 -17.06 1.85
C GLU A 23 -1.44 -16.22 2.60
N GLU A 24 -1.01 -15.32 3.50
CA GLU A 24 -1.89 -14.42 4.26
C GLU A 24 -2.32 -13.19 3.45
N LEU A 25 -1.66 -12.92 2.31
CA LEU A 25 -2.09 -11.88 1.39
C LEU A 25 -3.29 -12.34 0.57
N ARG A 26 -4.44 -11.73 0.80
CA ARG A 26 -5.66 -11.99 0.03
C ARG A 26 -5.80 -11.01 -1.12
N LEU A 27 -6.01 -11.49 -2.34
CA LEU A 27 -6.45 -10.61 -3.43
C LEU A 27 -7.78 -9.96 -3.00
N TRP A 28 -7.78 -8.64 -2.85
CA TRP A 28 -8.89 -7.89 -2.28
C TRP A 28 -9.68 -7.14 -3.32
N ALA A 29 -8.99 -6.47 -4.26
CA ALA A 29 -9.61 -5.68 -5.31
C ALA A 29 -8.81 -5.72 -6.61
N LEU A 30 -9.53 -5.54 -7.71
CA LEU A 30 -8.98 -5.21 -9.02
C LEU A 30 -9.50 -3.81 -9.37
N THR A 31 -8.61 -2.88 -9.68
CA THR A 31 -8.98 -1.52 -10.12
C THR A 31 -8.58 -1.29 -11.56
N ARG A 32 -9.25 -0.34 -12.21
CA ARG A 32 -8.86 0.15 -13.53
C ARG A 32 -8.60 1.65 -13.46
N GLY A 33 -7.41 2.10 -13.87
CA GLY A 33 -7.06 3.51 -13.97
C GLY A 33 -7.85 4.19 -15.09
N ASN A 34 -8.32 5.40 -14.87
CA ASN A 34 -9.18 6.12 -15.82
C ASN A 34 -8.37 6.68 -16.99
N ARG A 35 -7.11 7.08 -16.75
CA ARG A 35 -6.29 7.79 -17.74
C ARG A 35 -5.79 6.90 -18.87
N PHE A 36 -5.29 5.71 -18.54
CA PHE A 36 -4.63 4.80 -19.49
C PHE A 36 -5.19 3.37 -19.43
N GLY A 37 -6.20 3.11 -18.60
CA GLY A 37 -6.79 1.78 -18.47
C GLY A 37 -5.91 0.74 -17.77
N SER A 38 -4.86 1.18 -17.05
CA SER A 38 -3.99 0.29 -16.28
C SER A 38 -4.78 -0.53 -15.26
N LEU A 39 -4.37 -1.78 -15.03
CA LEU A 39 -4.98 -2.65 -14.04
C LEU A 39 -4.16 -2.63 -12.74
N GLY A 40 -4.83 -2.43 -11.62
CA GLY A 40 -4.24 -2.51 -10.27
C GLY A 40 -4.72 -3.75 -9.54
N PHE A 41 -3.81 -4.58 -9.07
CA PHE A 41 -4.10 -5.77 -8.27
C PHE A 41 -3.77 -5.50 -6.80
N HIS A 42 -4.80 -5.36 -5.96
CA HIS A 42 -4.64 -4.97 -4.57
C HIS A 42 -4.73 -6.18 -3.66
N PHE A 43 -3.69 -6.45 -2.90
CA PHE A 43 -3.65 -7.52 -1.91
C PHE A 43 -3.78 -6.94 -0.50
N LEU A 44 -4.69 -7.49 0.28
CA LEU A 44 -4.90 -7.09 1.66
C LEU A 44 -4.06 -7.97 2.58
N CYS A 45 -3.25 -7.34 3.43
CA CYS A 45 -2.54 -8.00 4.52
C CYS A 45 -3.41 -8.08 5.79
N PRO A 46 -3.09 -8.99 6.73
CA PRO A 46 -3.70 -8.99 8.06
C PRO A 46 -3.51 -7.64 8.77
N PRO A 47 -4.47 -7.19 9.60
CA PRO A 47 -4.37 -5.90 10.29
C PRO A 47 -3.07 -5.75 11.08
N GLN A 48 -2.39 -4.61 10.90
CA GLN A 48 -1.18 -4.26 11.61
C GLN A 48 -1.39 -2.99 12.45
N PRO A 49 -0.77 -2.87 13.64
CA PRO A 49 -0.82 -1.62 14.40
C PRO A 49 -0.17 -0.47 13.62
N GLY A 50 -0.91 0.62 13.38
CA GLY A 50 -0.39 1.75 12.61
C GLY A 50 0.91 2.35 13.20
N ALA A 51 1.05 2.36 14.53
CA ALA A 51 2.28 2.81 15.19
C ALA A 51 3.50 1.93 14.84
N GLN A 52 3.30 0.61 14.75
CA GLN A 52 4.35 -0.32 14.35
C GLN A 52 4.75 -0.11 12.89
N VAL A 53 3.79 0.08 12.00
CA VAL A 53 4.06 0.34 10.58
C VAL A 53 4.87 1.63 10.40
N ARG A 54 4.53 2.71 11.13
CA ARG A 54 5.31 3.96 11.09
C ARG A 54 6.75 3.77 11.55
N LEU A 55 6.95 3.02 12.63
CA LEU A 55 8.28 2.75 13.16
C LEU A 55 9.15 2.00 12.14
N LEU A 56 8.61 0.91 11.57
CA LEU A 56 9.32 0.09 10.59
C LEU A 56 9.65 0.88 9.31
N HIS A 57 8.70 1.68 8.81
CA HIS A 57 8.90 2.56 7.66
C HIS A 57 10.01 3.58 7.94
N ALA A 58 9.96 4.28 9.08
CA ALA A 58 10.96 5.28 9.42
C ALA A 58 12.38 4.70 9.50
N ASP A 59 12.55 3.54 10.11
CA ASP A 59 13.85 2.84 10.16
C ASP A 59 14.36 2.50 8.75
N LEU A 60 13.46 2.02 7.89
CA LEU A 60 13.77 1.64 6.51
C LEU A 60 14.11 2.86 5.62
N SER A 61 13.37 3.96 5.75
CA SER A 61 13.65 5.20 5.02
C SER A 61 15.01 5.79 5.40
N VAL A 62 15.43 5.71 6.66
CA VAL A 62 16.78 6.14 7.09
C VAL A 62 17.87 5.30 6.43
N VAL A 63 17.66 3.99 6.29
CA VAL A 63 18.60 3.10 5.60
C VAL A 63 18.67 3.45 4.11
N GLN A 64 17.53 3.58 3.43
CA GLN A 64 17.45 3.86 2.00
C GLN A 64 17.97 5.26 1.63
N ALA A 65 17.76 6.25 2.50
CA ALA A 65 18.31 7.60 2.32
C ALA A 65 19.86 7.61 2.23
N ARG A 66 20.53 6.66 2.88
CA ARG A 66 21.99 6.51 2.82
C ARG A 66 22.50 5.83 1.55
N SER A 67 21.61 5.23 0.76
CA SER A 67 21.92 4.47 -0.45
C SER A 67 21.96 5.34 -1.73
N GLY A 68 21.74 6.65 -1.62
CA GLY A 68 22.00 7.64 -2.67
C GLY A 68 20.80 8.08 -3.50
N SER A 69 19.78 7.22 -3.69
CA SER A 69 18.54 7.58 -4.40
C SER A 69 17.42 8.08 -3.49
N GLY A 70 17.55 7.92 -2.17
CA GLY A 70 16.43 8.08 -1.25
C GLY A 70 15.45 6.89 -1.31
N PRO A 71 14.50 6.82 -0.35
CA PRO A 71 13.41 5.85 -0.41
C PRO A 71 12.43 6.20 -1.54
N GLU A 72 11.87 5.19 -2.22
CA GLU A 72 10.76 5.38 -3.16
C GLU A 72 9.49 5.82 -2.43
N LEU A 73 9.22 5.22 -1.28
CA LEU A 73 8.19 5.64 -0.33
C LEU A 73 8.82 6.42 0.83
N ASP A 74 8.79 7.74 0.73
CA ASP A 74 9.39 8.66 1.72
C ASP A 74 8.48 8.98 2.90
N GLU A 75 7.15 8.93 2.72
CA GLU A 75 6.17 9.23 3.76
C GLU A 75 5.03 8.21 3.83
N ILE A 76 4.50 7.97 5.04
CA ILE A 76 3.32 7.14 5.27
C ILE A 76 2.26 7.81 6.14
N ALA A 77 1.01 7.76 5.68
CA ALA A 77 -0.16 8.26 6.39
C ALA A 77 -1.30 7.25 6.36
N PHE A 78 -2.21 7.33 7.34
CA PHE A 78 -3.39 6.48 7.41
C PHE A 78 -4.65 7.30 7.17
N VAL A 79 -5.58 6.71 6.44
CA VAL A 79 -6.86 7.32 6.13
C VAL A 79 -7.88 6.87 7.19
N PRO A 80 -8.41 7.78 8.03
CA PRO A 80 -9.32 7.40 9.11
C PRO A 80 -10.76 7.18 8.63
N SER A 81 -11.12 7.65 7.42
CA SER A 81 -12.46 7.54 6.87
C SER A 81 -12.50 7.79 5.36
N GLN A 82 -13.59 7.37 4.71
CA GLN A 82 -13.85 7.63 3.30
C GLN A 82 -13.84 9.14 2.96
N ALA A 83 -14.38 9.99 3.84
CA ALA A 83 -14.34 11.44 3.65
C ALA A 83 -12.91 12.01 3.70
N ALA A 84 -12.02 11.39 4.48
CA ALA A 84 -10.60 11.76 4.50
C ALA A 84 -9.87 11.31 3.23
N ALA A 85 -10.24 10.15 2.67
CA ALA A 85 -9.73 9.65 1.41
C ALA A 85 -9.97 10.61 0.24
N GLY A 86 -11.18 11.15 0.14
CA GLY A 86 -11.58 12.04 -0.96
C GLY A 86 -10.80 13.37 -1.03
N ARG A 87 -9.97 13.66 -0.02
CA ARG A 87 -9.06 14.81 -0.02
C ARG A 87 -7.67 14.49 -0.58
N LEU A 88 -7.36 13.22 -0.84
CA LEU A 88 -6.12 12.80 -1.49
C LEU A 88 -6.21 13.19 -2.98
N GLY A 89 -5.14 13.78 -3.51
CA GLY A 89 -5.14 14.41 -4.85
C GLY A 89 -5.43 13.45 -6.02
N LEU A 90 -5.55 14.03 -7.21
CA LEU A 90 -5.99 13.33 -8.43
C LEU A 90 -5.00 12.31 -9.00
N THR A 91 -3.81 12.18 -8.42
CA THR A 91 -2.74 11.29 -8.93
C THR A 91 -3.05 9.81 -8.69
N ALA A 92 -3.90 9.49 -7.73
CA ALA A 92 -4.28 8.12 -7.40
C ALA A 92 -5.78 7.88 -7.69
N ASP A 93 -6.14 7.94 -8.97
CA ASP A 93 -7.51 7.82 -9.48
C ASP A 93 -8.19 6.46 -9.18
N TYR A 94 -7.40 5.46 -8.78
CA TYR A 94 -7.88 4.16 -8.33
C TYR A 94 -8.32 4.14 -6.86
N LEU A 95 -7.89 5.10 -6.02
CA LEU A 95 -8.15 5.07 -4.57
C LEU A 95 -9.64 5.02 -4.21
N PRO A 96 -10.56 5.75 -4.86
CA PRO A 96 -11.99 5.62 -4.56
C PRO A 96 -12.49 4.19 -4.70
N GLN A 97 -12.05 3.46 -5.75
CA GLN A 97 -12.45 2.07 -5.98
C GLN A 97 -12.00 1.13 -4.84
N VAL A 98 -10.81 1.37 -4.26
CA VAL A 98 -10.27 0.57 -3.15
C VAL A 98 -10.93 0.95 -1.82
N LEU A 99 -11.06 2.25 -1.55
CA LEU A 99 -11.49 2.76 -0.25
C LEU A 99 -12.99 2.64 -0.03
N ASP A 100 -13.80 2.79 -1.09
CA ASP A 100 -15.23 2.49 -1.04
C ASP A 100 -15.46 1.03 -0.61
N ARG A 101 -14.67 0.10 -1.16
CA ARG A 101 -14.70 -1.31 -0.78
C ARG A 101 -14.21 -1.55 0.65
N TYR A 102 -13.16 -0.85 1.08
CA TYR A 102 -12.59 -1.02 2.42
C TYR A 102 -13.51 -0.52 3.53
N PHE A 103 -14.16 0.64 3.36
CA PHE A 103 -15.03 1.23 4.39
C PHE A 103 -16.48 0.72 4.36
N THR A 104 -16.89 0.01 3.32
CA THR A 104 -18.23 -0.60 3.22
C THR A 104 -18.24 -2.09 3.61
N ALA A 105 -17.06 -2.73 3.67
CA ALA A 105 -16.91 -4.13 4.08
C ALA A 105 -16.93 -4.28 5.60
#